data_AF-W9V3J4-F1
#
_entry.id   AF-W9V3J4-F1
#
_cell.length_a   1.000
_cell.length_b   1.000
_cell.length_c   1.000
_cell.angle_alpha   90.00
_cell.angle_beta   90.00
_cell.angle_gamma   90.00
#
_symmetry.space_group_name_H-M   'P 1'
#
loop_
_entity.id
_entity.type
_entity.pdbx_description
1 polymer ?
#
loop_
_entity_poly.entity_id
_entity_poly.type
_entity_poly.pdbx_seq_one_letter_code
_entity_poly.pdbx_strand_id
1 'polypeptide(L)'
;MLSKMASLYGVTETALLGHQIKDEDGADYRAVAERLLGDPEMPAGLHELAADQALMATLAITSAEWEALGSIKLPHATDKIGYLQLLATIRGISRA
;
A
#
# COMPACT_ATOMS: atom_id res chain seq x y z
N MET A 1 14.64 14.59 -16.20
CA MET A 1 14.31 14.79 -14.77
C MET A 1 13.38 13.68 -14.27
N LEU A 2 12.27 13.41 -14.97
CA LEU A 2 11.36 12.28 -14.72
C LEU A 2 12.06 10.91 -14.63
N SER A 3 12.97 10.60 -15.56
CA SER A 3 13.77 9.36 -15.55
C SER A 3 14.52 9.06 -14.25
N LYS A 4 15.08 10.12 -13.63
CA LYS A 4 15.83 9.99 -12.38
C LYS A 4 14.91 9.69 -11.20
N MET A 5 13.71 10.28 -11.20
CA MET A 5 12.70 10.02 -10.17
C MET A 5 12.13 8.61 -10.33
N ALA A 6 11.83 8.18 -11.55
CA ALA A 6 11.34 6.82 -11.84
C ALA A 6 12.31 5.75 -11.31
N SER A 7 13.60 5.90 -11.61
CA SER A 7 14.65 5.00 -11.11
C SER A 7 14.82 5.04 -9.59
N LEU A 8 14.66 6.19 -8.94
CA LEU A 8 14.76 6.35 -7.49
C LEU A 8 13.65 5.60 -6.75
N TYR A 9 12.45 5.58 -7.31
CA TYR A 9 11.27 4.92 -6.74
C TYR A 9 11.05 3.50 -7.28
N GLY A 10 11.91 3.00 -8.17
CA GLY A 10 11.78 1.67 -8.76
C GLY A 10 10.56 1.49 -9.66
N VAL A 11 10.03 2.59 -10.22
CA VAL A 11 8.84 2.60 -11.09
C VAL A 11 9.19 3.08 -12.49
N THR A 12 8.29 2.90 -13.45
CA THR A 12 8.48 3.39 -14.83
C THR A 12 8.10 4.87 -14.95
N GLU A 13 8.64 5.58 -15.95
CA GLU A 13 8.23 6.97 -16.22
C GLU A 13 6.72 7.06 -16.53
N THR A 14 6.16 6.02 -17.15
CA THR A 14 4.72 5.87 -17.42
C THR A 14 3.89 5.77 -16.15
N ALA A 15 4.41 5.15 -15.09
CA ALA A 15 3.77 5.10 -13.78
C ALA A 15 3.68 6.48 -13.13
N LEU A 16 4.73 7.31 -13.27
CA LEU A 16 4.73 8.69 -12.78
C LEU A 16 3.77 9.60 -13.55
N LEU A 17 3.46 9.25 -14.80
CA LEU A 17 2.50 9.96 -15.65
C LEU A 17 1.05 9.49 -15.44
N GLY A 18 0.80 8.64 -14.45
CA GLY A 18 -0.55 8.19 -14.08
C GLY A 18 -1.08 7.01 -14.89
N HIS A 19 -0.22 6.32 -15.65
CA HIS A 19 -0.60 5.03 -16.23
C HIS A 19 -0.54 3.98 -15.13
N GLN A 20 -1.70 3.42 -14.78
CA GLN A 20 -1.93 2.48 -13.70
C GLN A 20 -0.77 1.50 -13.55
N ILE A 21 -0.06 1.59 -12.41
CA ILE A 21 0.86 0.53 -12.01
C ILE A 21 -0.05 -0.65 -11.72
N LYS A 22 -0.04 -1.63 -12.63
CA LYS A 22 -0.60 -2.94 -12.35
C LYS A 22 0.44 -3.66 -11.52
N ASP A 23 0.01 -4.26 -10.43
CA ASP A 23 0.79 -5.26 -9.69
C ASP A 23 1.33 -6.34 -10.66
N GLU A 24 2.32 -7.13 -10.25
CA GLU A 24 2.75 -8.34 -10.98
C GLU A 24 1.57 -9.31 -11.19
N ASP A 25 0.54 -9.22 -10.33
CA ASP A 25 -0.78 -9.89 -10.41
C ASP A 25 -1.88 -9.09 -11.15
N GLY A 26 -1.57 -7.93 -11.74
CA GLY A 26 -2.49 -7.15 -12.55
C GLY A 26 -3.43 -6.21 -11.78
N ALA A 27 -3.31 -6.10 -10.46
CA ALA A 27 -4.22 -5.33 -9.61
C ALA A 27 -3.99 -3.80 -9.71
N ASP A 28 -5.07 -3.03 -9.86
CA ASP A 28 -5.07 -1.57 -9.81
C ASP A 28 -5.11 -1.10 -8.34
N TYR A 29 -4.03 -0.47 -7.88
CA TYR A 29 -3.91 0.06 -6.51
C TYR A 29 -5.06 1.01 -6.13
N ARG A 30 -5.65 1.74 -7.09
CA ARG A 30 -6.81 2.59 -6.82
C ARG A 30 -8.06 1.79 -6.51
N ALA A 31 -8.33 0.74 -7.28
CA ALA A 31 -9.48 -0.13 -7.04
C ALA A 31 -9.37 -0.84 -5.68
N VAL A 32 -8.15 -1.22 -5.28
CA VAL A 32 -7.90 -1.81 -3.95
C VAL A 32 -8.15 -0.79 -2.85
N ALA A 33 -7.62 0.43 -2.98
CA ALA A 33 -7.88 1.51 -2.01
C ALA A 33 -9.38 1.83 -1.89
N GLU A 34 -10.10 1.94 -3.01
CA GLU A 34 -11.55 2.19 -3.02
C GLU A 34 -12.34 1.07 -2.34
N ARG A 35 -11.98 -0.19 -2.60
CA ARG A 35 -12.57 -1.35 -1.91
C ARG A 35 -12.34 -1.28 -0.41
N LEU A 36 -11.12 -0.94 0.00
CA LEU A 36 -10.73 -0.85 1.40
C LEU A 36 -11.45 0.32 2.11
N LEU A 37 -11.54 1.49 1.49
CA LEU A 37 -12.28 2.63 2.04
C LEU A 37 -13.79 2.37 2.17
N GLY A 38 -14.33 1.39 1.45
CA GLY A 38 -15.73 0.97 1.55
C GLY A 38 -16.02 -0.07 2.64
N ASP A 39 -15.00 -0.63 3.30
CA ASP A 39 -15.17 -1.67 4.32
C ASP A 39 -15.31 -1.05 5.74
N PRO A 40 -16.50 -1.14 6.37
CA PRO A 40 -16.75 -0.55 7.68
C PRO A 40 -16.06 -1.28 8.83
N GLU A 41 -15.61 -2.52 8.64
CA GLU A 41 -14.92 -3.31 9.67
C GLU A 41 -13.41 -3.04 9.69
N MET A 42 -12.94 -2.16 8.81
CA MET A 42 -11.52 -1.84 8.72
C MET A 42 -11.00 -1.13 9.97
N PRO A 43 -9.84 -1.55 10.51
CA PRO A 43 -9.19 -0.82 11.57
C PRO A 43 -8.89 0.62 11.16
N ALA A 44 -9.17 1.58 12.06
CA ALA A 44 -9.07 3.01 11.76
C ALA A 44 -7.68 3.42 11.22
N GLY A 45 -6.59 2.92 11.80
CA GLY A 45 -5.23 3.21 11.30
C GLY A 45 -4.95 2.63 9.91
N LEU A 46 -5.57 1.51 9.55
CA LEU A 46 -5.44 0.90 8.23
C LEU A 46 -6.26 1.69 7.20
N HIS A 47 -7.44 2.16 7.59
CA HIS A 47 -8.26 3.07 6.78
C HIS A 47 -7.54 4.41 6.55
N GLU A 48 -6.91 4.98 7.58
CA GLU A 48 -6.07 6.17 7.46
C GLU A 48 -4.89 5.97 6.50
N LEU A 49 -4.28 4.78 6.50
CA LEU A 49 -3.22 4.43 5.55
C LEU A 49 -3.75 4.38 4.11
N ALA A 50 -4.88 3.72 3.89
CA ALA A 50 -5.51 3.62 2.57
C ALA A 50 -5.98 4.99 2.02
N ALA A 51 -6.39 5.90 2.91
CA ALA A 51 -6.79 7.26 2.55
C ALA A 51 -5.60 8.19 2.23
N ASP A 52 -4.38 7.84 2.62
CA ASP A 52 -3.18 8.64 2.38
C ASP A 52 -2.63 8.42 0.97
N GLN A 53 -3.12 9.21 0.01
CA GLN A 53 -2.76 9.07 -1.40
C GLN A 53 -1.25 9.19 -1.67
N ALA A 54 -0.52 9.98 -0.88
CA ALA A 54 0.93 10.14 -1.05
C ALA A 54 1.67 8.87 -0.65
N LEU A 55 1.28 8.26 0.47
CA LEU A 55 1.82 6.97 0.91
C LEU A 55 1.41 5.84 -0.05
N MET A 56 0.16 5.81 -0.50
CA MET A 56 -0.32 4.83 -1.48
C MET A 56 0.52 4.83 -2.76
N ALA A 57 0.78 6.02 -3.30
CA ALA A 57 1.59 6.19 -4.50
C ALA A 57 3.06 5.80 -4.29
N THR A 58 3.58 6.01 -3.07
CA THR A 58 5.01 5.78 -2.76
C THR A 58 5.29 4.32 -2.40
N LEU A 59 4.40 3.69 -1.64
CA LEU A 59 4.64 2.37 -1.05
C LEU A 59 4.25 1.23 -1.97
N ALA A 60 3.40 1.46 -2.97
CA ALA A 60 2.89 0.45 -3.89
C ALA A 60 2.44 -0.82 -3.16
N ILE A 61 1.56 -0.65 -2.16
CA ILE A 61 1.09 -1.75 -1.29
C ILE A 61 0.21 -2.69 -2.11
N THR A 62 0.60 -3.96 -2.23
CA THR A 62 -0.10 -4.96 -3.06
C THR A 62 -1.39 -5.44 -2.42
N SER A 63 -2.28 -6.07 -3.20
CA SER A 63 -3.51 -6.67 -2.67
C SER A 63 -3.23 -7.69 -1.56
N ALA A 64 -2.21 -8.53 -1.74
CA ALA A 64 -1.80 -9.52 -0.75
C ALA A 64 -1.28 -8.87 0.55
N GLU A 65 -0.55 -7.76 0.45
CA GLU A 65 -0.10 -7.01 1.62
C GLU A 65 -1.26 -6.37 2.39
N TRP A 66 -2.27 -5.84 1.67
CA TRP A 66 -3.49 -5.32 2.29
C TRP A 66 -4.26 -6.41 3.02
N GLU A 67 -4.44 -7.57 2.40
CA GLU A 67 -5.11 -8.71 3.01
C GLU A 67 -4.34 -9.22 4.23
N ALA A 68 -3.01 -9.29 4.15
CA ALA A 68 -2.15 -9.65 5.28
C ALA A 68 -2.31 -8.67 6.45
N LEU A 69 -2.20 -7.36 6.19
CA LEU A 69 -2.37 -6.31 7.21
C LEU A 69 -3.76 -6.35 7.86
N GLY A 70 -4.82 -6.52 7.06
CA GLY A 70 -6.19 -6.59 7.54
C GLY A 70 -6.50 -7.85 8.35
N SER A 71 -5.80 -8.96 8.08
CA SER A 71 -6.00 -10.23 8.81
C SER A 71 -5.44 -10.23 10.24
N ILE A 72 -4.56 -9.29 10.58
CA ILE A 72 -3.88 -9.25 11.88
C ILE A 72 -4.80 -8.64 12.94
N LYS A 73 -5.15 -9.43 13.95
CA LYS A 73 -5.83 -8.95 15.16
C LYS A 73 -4.80 -8.37 16.13
N LEU A 74 -4.75 -7.04 16.21
CA LEU A 74 -3.86 -6.34 17.11
C LEU A 74 -4.46 -6.27 18.52
N PRO A 75 -3.64 -6.40 19.59
CA PRO A 75 -4.12 -6.38 20.96
C PRO A 75 -4.65 -4.99 21.38
N HIS A 76 -4.22 -3.95 20.67
CA HIS A 76 -4.63 -2.56 20.89
C HIS A 76 -4.88 -1.88 19.55
N ALA A 77 -5.71 -0.82 19.59
CA ALA A 77 -5.89 0.05 18.43
C ALA A 77 -4.53 0.59 17.98
N THR A 78 -4.28 0.49 16.68
CA THR A 78 -3.00 0.87 16.06
C THR A 78 -3.28 1.96 15.03
N ASP A 79 -2.44 2.99 15.04
CA ASP A 79 -2.54 4.12 14.12
C ASP A 79 -1.90 3.79 12.76
N LYS A 80 -1.99 4.74 11.82
CA LYS A 80 -1.35 4.62 10.50
C LYS A 80 0.14 4.27 10.58
N ILE A 81 0.87 4.82 11.56
CA ILE A 81 2.32 4.61 11.69
C ILE A 81 2.62 3.18 12.12
N GLY A 82 1.85 2.60 13.04
CA GLY A 82 2.00 1.20 13.41
C GLY A 82 1.71 0.24 12.25
N TYR A 83 0.70 0.55 11.42
CA TYR A 83 0.45 -0.24 10.20
C TYR A 83 1.60 -0.14 9.18
N LEU A 84 2.24 1.02 9.04
CA LEU A 84 3.46 1.16 8.22
C LEU A 84 4.61 0.31 8.75
N GLN A 85 4.77 0.23 10.07
CA GLN A 85 5.78 -0.64 10.69
C GLN A 85 5.48 -2.11 10.41
N LEU A 86 4.23 -2.55 10.55
CA LEU A 86 3.82 -3.91 10.22
C LEU A 86 4.06 -4.26 8.74
N LEU A 87 3.71 -3.35 7.83
CA LEU A 87 4.01 -3.52 6.40
C LEU A 87 5.50 -3.71 6.15
N ALA A 88 6.34 -2.87 6.78
CA ALA A 88 7.79 -3.01 6.68
C ALA A 88 8.28 -4.36 7.22
N THR A 89 7.72 -4.84 8.33
CA THR A 89 8.02 -6.16 8.88
C THR A 89 7.62 -7.28 7.92
N ILE A 90 6.40 -7.27 7.37
CA ILE A 90 5.91 -8.25 6.38
C ILE A 90 6.85 -8.30 5.17
N ARG A 91 7.22 -7.14 4.63
CA ARG A 91 8.18 -7.04 3.51
C ARG A 91 9.56 -7.56 3.87
N GLY A 92 10.00 -7.35 5.12
CA GLY A 92 11.29 -7.81 5.62
C GLY A 92 11.37 -9.34 5.71
N ILE A 93 10.30 -10.01 6.12
CA ILE A 93 10.26 -11.47 6.23
C ILE A 93 10.05 -12.18 4.88
N SER A 94 9.33 -11.56 3.94
CA SER A 94 9.06 -12.15 2.62
C SER A 94 10.24 -12.05 1.64
N ARG A 95 11.28 -11.27 1.95
CA ARG A 95 12.52 -11.17 1.15
C ARG A 95 13.60 -12.19 1.54
N ALA A 96 13.23 -13.24 2.29
CA ALA A 96 14.11 -14.35 2.64
C ALA A 96 14.27 -15.37 1.51
#